data_AF-A0A7S1A6L1-F1
#
_entry.id   AF-A0A7S1A6L1-F1
#
_cell.length_a   1.000
_cell.length_b   1.000
_cell.length_c   1.000
_cell.angle_alpha   90.00
_cell.angle_beta   90.00
_cell.angle_gamma   90.00
#
_symmetry.space_group_name_H-M   'P 1'
#
loop_
_entity.id
_entity.type
_entity.pdbx_description
1 polymer ?
#
loop_
_entity_poly.entity_id
_entity_poly.type
_entity_poly.pdbx_seq_one_letter_code
_entity_poly.pdbx_strand_id
1 'polypeptide(L)'
;ETLDEWQMVQRNWTYLESIFNAGDIKKQLPSESNKFAEIDAQWRLVMKETQGSPWALSAGTKPGRLEQFKTANETLDQIQKQLEDYLLSKCVAFPRFFFLSNDELLEILSQARKPQA
;
A
#
# COMPACT_ATOMS: atom_id res chain seq x y z
N GLU A 1 3.24 -11.14 -18.49
CA GLU A 1 4.29 -10.75 -17.51
C GLU A 1 4.17 -9.29 -17.08
N THR A 2 4.55 -8.28 -17.90
CA THR A 2 4.50 -6.86 -17.44
C THR A 2 3.11 -6.38 -17.03
N LEU A 3 2.06 -6.79 -17.73
CA LEU A 3 0.68 -6.45 -17.35
C LEU A 3 0.23 -7.15 -16.07
N ASP A 4 0.72 -8.36 -15.81
CA ASP A 4 0.38 -9.11 -14.60
C ASP A 4 1.02 -8.44 -13.38
N GLU A 5 2.30 -8.08 -13.48
CA GLU A 5 3.02 -7.30 -12.46
C GLU A 5 2.35 -5.95 -12.23
N TRP A 6 1.97 -5.25 -13.29
CA TRP A 6 1.24 -3.99 -13.22
C TRP A 6 -0.08 -4.13 -12.44
N GLN A 7 -0.90 -5.13 -12.78
CA GLN A 7 -2.17 -5.37 -12.10
C GLN A 7 -1.99 -5.74 -10.63
N MET A 8 -0.89 -6.42 -10.29
CA MET A 8 -0.53 -6.70 -8.90
C MET A 8 -0.15 -5.42 -8.15
N VAL A 9 0.70 -4.56 -8.75
CA VAL A 9 1.05 -3.26 -8.16
C VAL A 9 -0.21 -2.45 -7.90
N GLN A 10 -1.12 -2.36 -8.88
CA GLN A 10 -2.36 -1.61 -8.74
C GLN A 10 -3.20 -2.08 -7.56
N ARG A 11 -3.36 -3.40 -7.40
CA ARG A 11 -4.16 -3.99 -6.32
C ARG A 11 -3.54 -3.70 -4.95
N ASN A 12 -2.27 -4.01 -4.79
CA ASN A 12 -1.56 -3.83 -3.52
C ASN A 12 -1.45 -2.35 -3.15
N TRP A 13 -1.13 -1.49 -4.12
CA TRP A 13 -1.06 -0.04 -3.93
C TRP A 13 -2.41 0.55 -3.54
N THR A 14 -3.53 0.15 -4.16
CA THR A 14 -4.87 0.69 -3.83
C THR A 14 -5.26 0.38 -2.38
N TYR A 15 -4.98 -0.83 -1.91
CA TYR A 15 -5.21 -1.21 -0.52
C TYR A 15 -4.36 -0.37 0.44
N LEU A 16 -3.04 -0.31 0.19
CA LEU A 16 -2.11 0.44 1.05
C LEU A 16 -2.34 1.96 1.00
N GLU A 17 -2.77 2.52 -0.13
CA GLU A 17 -3.09 3.95 -0.26
C GLU A 17 -4.19 4.35 0.72
N SER A 18 -5.27 3.56 0.80
CA SER A 18 -6.38 3.84 1.71
C SER A 18 -5.94 3.89 3.18
N ILE A 19 -4.99 3.03 3.54
CA ILE A 19 -4.47 2.88 4.90
C ILE A 19 -3.47 3.98 5.21
N PHE A 20 -2.44 4.17 4.40
CA PHE A 20 -1.41 5.18 4.63
C PHE A 20 -1.92 6.61 4.43
N ASN A 21 -3.02 6.82 3.70
CA ASN A 21 -3.65 8.13 3.63
C ASN A 21 -4.53 8.44 4.86
N ALA A 22 -4.99 7.41 5.58
CA ALA A 22 -5.62 7.57 6.90
C ALA A 22 -4.55 7.94 7.94
N GLY A 23 -4.50 9.22 8.30
CA GLY A 23 -3.31 9.92 8.84
C GLY A 23 -2.68 9.43 10.16
N ASP A 24 -3.18 8.37 10.79
CA ASP A 24 -2.59 7.84 12.04
C ASP A 24 -1.59 6.71 11.84
N ILE A 25 -1.77 5.85 10.83
CA ILE A 25 -0.84 4.73 10.58
C ILE A 25 0.55 5.25 10.20
N LYS A 26 0.61 6.42 9.54
CA LYS A 26 1.87 7.07 9.16
C LYS A 26 2.79 7.34 10.33
N LYS A 27 2.22 7.67 11.50
CA LYS A 27 2.96 7.91 12.74
C LYS A 27 3.40 6.62 13.43
N GLN A 28 2.76 5.50 13.11
CA GLN A 28 3.04 4.19 13.71
C GLN A 28 4.08 3.42 12.90
N LEU A 29 4.06 3.57 11.57
CA LEU A 29 4.95 2.91 10.62
C LEU A 29 5.66 3.95 9.73
N PRO A 30 6.55 4.80 10.30
CA PRO A 30 7.16 5.90 9.55
C PRO A 30 8.14 5.41 8.46
N SER A 31 8.86 4.31 8.70
CA SER A 31 9.76 3.68 7.72
C SER A 31 8.96 3.22 6.49
N GLU A 32 7.88 2.49 6.74
CA GLU A 32 7.03 1.91 5.70
C GLU A 32 6.25 3.00 4.96
N SER A 33 5.87 4.07 5.68
CA SER A 33 5.25 5.25 5.07
C SER A 33 6.16 5.95 4.07
N ASN A 34 7.45 6.08 4.39
CA ASN A 34 8.43 6.69 3.49
C ASN A 34 8.64 5.82 2.25
N LYS A 35 8.77 4.49 2.42
CA LYS A 35 8.85 3.54 1.30
C LYS A 35 7.60 3.59 0.42
N PHE A 36 6.42 3.61 1.04
CA PHE A 36 5.15 3.73 0.32
C PHE A 36 5.07 5.04 -0.47
N ALA A 37 5.52 6.16 0.09
CA ALA A 37 5.52 7.45 -0.61
C ALA A 37 6.43 7.47 -1.84
N GLU A 38 7.56 6.76 -1.81
CA GLU A 38 8.43 6.59 -2.98
C GLU A 38 7.73 5.79 -4.08
N ILE A 39 7.12 4.65 -3.72
CA ILE A 39 6.34 3.83 -4.67
C ILE A 39 5.13 4.60 -5.20
N ASP A 40 4.43 5.37 -4.37
CA ASP A 40 3.30 6.22 -4.78
C ASP A 40 3.70 7.24 -5.84
N ALA A 41 4.82 7.95 -5.62
CA ALA A 41 5.34 8.91 -6.58
C ALA A 41 5.71 8.24 -7.91
N GLN A 42 6.36 7.08 -7.86
CA GLN A 42 6.70 6.30 -9.06
C GLN A 42 5.43 5.82 -9.78
N TRP A 43 4.48 5.24 -9.06
CA TRP A 43 3.22 4.73 -9.61
C TRP A 43 2.42 5.83 -10.32
N ARG A 44 2.24 6.98 -9.66
CA ARG A 44 1.53 8.13 -10.24
C ARG A 44 2.22 8.67 -11.49
N LEU A 45 3.56 8.68 -11.51
CA LEU A 45 4.32 9.06 -12.71
C LEU A 45 4.02 8.10 -13.86
N VAL A 46 4.06 6.78 -13.62
CA VAL A 46 3.74 5.78 -14.65
C VAL A 46 2.30 5.91 -15.14
N MET A 47 1.32 6.11 -14.24
CA MET A 47 -0.08 6.30 -14.63
C MET A 47 -0.25 7.55 -15.49
N LYS A 48 0.41 8.65 -15.15
CA LYS A 48 0.38 9.90 -15.93
C LYS A 48 1.01 9.74 -17.31
N GLU A 49 2.16 9.06 -17.41
CA GLU A 49 2.78 8.72 -18.70
C GLU A 49 1.84 7.89 -19.57
N THR A 50 1.18 6.92 -18.95
CA THR A 50 0.27 5.98 -19.63
C THR A 50 -1.00 6.68 -20.10
N GLN A 51 -1.55 7.60 -19.31
CA GLN A 51 -2.70 8.42 -19.70
C GLN A 51 -2.40 9.28 -20.94
N GLY A 52 -1.17 9.76 -21.09
CA GLY A 52 -0.73 10.55 -22.24
C GLY A 52 -0.47 9.74 -23.52
N SER A 53 -0.45 8.41 -23.46
CA SER A 53 -0.20 7.53 -24.60
C SER A 53 -1.41 6.63 -24.87
N PRO A 54 -2.14 6.80 -25.98
CA PRO A 54 -3.31 5.97 -26.29
C PRO A 54 -2.96 4.51 -26.62
N TRP A 55 -1.67 4.17 -26.74
CA TRP A 55 -1.21 2.85 -27.14
C TRP A 55 -0.74 2.03 -25.94
N ALA A 56 -1.62 1.16 -25.43
CA ALA A 56 -1.33 0.27 -24.29
C ALA A 56 -0.06 -0.57 -24.49
N LEU A 57 0.20 -1.03 -25.72
CA LEU A 57 1.41 -1.78 -26.04
C LEU A 57 2.67 -0.95 -25.81
N SER A 58 2.69 0.31 -26.25
CA SER A 58 3.85 1.20 -26.06
C SER A 58 4.10 1.53 -24.58
N ALA A 59 3.04 1.70 -23.79
CA ALA A 59 3.17 1.95 -22.36
C ALA A 59 3.71 0.72 -21.59
N GLY A 60 3.25 -0.48 -21.97
CA GLY A 60 3.65 -1.75 -21.37
C GLY A 60 5.04 -2.24 -21.79
N THR A 61 5.51 -1.90 -23.00
CA THR A 61 6.81 -2.36 -23.51
C THR A 61 7.94 -1.34 -23.35
N LYS A 62 7.75 -0.29 -22.53
CA LYS A 62 8.82 0.69 -22.27
C LYS A 62 10.01 -0.02 -21.59
N PRO A 63 11.26 0.24 -22.01
CA PRO A 63 12.43 -0.36 -21.39
C PRO A 63 12.45 -0.15 -19.87
N GLY A 64 12.74 -1.20 -19.11
CA GLY A 64 12.78 -1.18 -17.64
C GLY A 64 11.42 -1.20 -16.94
N ARG A 65 10.30 -1.20 -17.67
CA ARG A 65 8.95 -1.18 -17.07
C ARG A 65 8.64 -2.43 -16.24
N LEU A 66 9.02 -3.60 -16.75
CA LEU A 66 8.84 -4.88 -16.04
C LEU A 66 9.57 -4.87 -14.69
N GLU A 67 10.87 -4.55 -14.72
CA GLU A 67 11.70 -4.51 -13.51
C GLU A 67 11.19 -3.48 -12.51
N GLN A 68 10.75 -2.31 -12.99
CA GLN A 68 10.12 -1.30 -12.15
C GLN A 68 8.89 -1.83 -11.39
N PHE A 69 8.00 -2.58 -12.07
CA PHE A 69 6.83 -3.15 -11.42
C PHE A 69 7.18 -4.31 -10.48
N LYS A 70 8.16 -5.16 -10.83
CA LYS A 70 8.65 -6.21 -9.94
C LYS A 70 9.21 -5.64 -8.63
N THR A 71 10.08 -4.64 -8.71
CA THR A 71 10.62 -3.95 -7.52
C THR A 71 9.53 -3.25 -6.71
N ALA A 72 8.54 -2.65 -7.38
CA ALA A 72 7.39 -2.06 -6.69
C ALA A 72 6.57 -3.11 -5.94
N ASN A 73 6.25 -4.26 -6.56
CA ASN A 73 5.55 -5.36 -5.92
C ASN A 73 6.32 -5.90 -4.71
N GLU A 74 7.61 -6.17 -4.85
CA GLU A 74 8.45 -6.62 -3.72
C GLU A 74 8.43 -5.64 -2.55
N THR A 75 8.45 -4.34 -2.85
CA THR A 75 8.40 -3.29 -1.81
C THR A 75 7.02 -3.21 -1.16
N LEU A 76 5.94 -3.32 -1.94
CA LEU A 76 4.56 -3.32 -1.44
C LEU A 76 4.30 -4.55 -0.57
N ASP A 77 4.80 -5.72 -0.95
CA ASP A 77 4.68 -6.95 -0.17
C ASP A 77 5.42 -6.84 1.18
N GLN A 78 6.60 -6.23 1.18
CA GLN A 78 7.32 -5.92 2.43
C GLN A 78 6.51 -4.98 3.33
N ILE A 79 5.93 -3.92 2.77
CA ILE A 79 5.10 -2.97 3.52
C ILE A 79 3.88 -3.68 4.10
N GLN A 80 3.22 -4.53 3.30
CA GLN A 80 2.05 -5.28 3.74
C GLN A 80 2.39 -6.22 4.90
N LYS A 81 3.50 -6.97 4.81
CA LYS A 81 3.95 -7.83 5.91
C LYS A 81 4.19 -7.05 7.19
N GLN A 82 4.84 -5.89 7.11
CA GLN A 82 5.10 -5.07 8.30
C GLN A 82 3.82 -4.47 8.90
N LEU A 83 2.83 -4.17 8.05
CA LEU A 83 1.50 -3.77 8.51
C LEU A 83 0.81 -4.92 9.25
N GLU A 84 0.85 -6.14 8.71
CA GLU A 84 0.26 -7.32 9.35
C GLU A 84 0.93 -7.63 10.70
N ASP A 85 2.25 -7.56 10.77
CA ASP A 85 3.00 -7.74 12.02
C ASP A 85 2.63 -6.66 13.06
N TYR A 86 2.43 -5.41 12.62
CA TYR A 86 1.93 -4.33 13.47
C TYR A 86 0.53 -4.62 14.01
N LEU A 87 -0.41 -5.03 13.16
CA LEU A 87 -1.78 -5.35 13.57
C LEU A 87 -1.78 -6.53 14.54
N LEU A 88 -0.99 -7.57 14.26
CA LEU A 88 -0.84 -8.72 15.15
C LEU A 88 -0.31 -8.30 16.52
N SER A 89 0.65 -7.37 16.58
CA SER A 89 1.14 -6.85 17.86
C SER A 89 0.03 -6.18 18.70
N LYS A 90 -0.94 -5.54 18.04
CA LYS A 90 -2.12 -4.96 18.72
C LYS A 90 -3.08 -6.05 19.20
N CYS A 91 -3.27 -7.12 18.43
CA CYS A 91 -4.06 -8.27 18.85
C CYS A 91 -3.47 -8.98 20.07
N VAL A 92 -2.15 -9.15 20.11
CA VAL A 92 -1.46 -9.73 21.27
C VAL A 92 -1.63 -8.86 22.52
N ALA A 93 -1.55 -7.53 22.37
CA ALA A 93 -1.76 -6.60 23.48
C ALA A 93 -3.23 -6.57 23.97
N PHE A 94 -4.19 -6.85 23.09
CA PHE A 94 -5.61 -6.87 23.41
C PHE A 94 -6.34 -8.01 22.66
N PRO A 95 -6.45 -9.20 23.27
CA PRO A 95 -6.91 -10.42 22.59
C PRO A 95 -8.32 -10.36 21.97
N ARG A 96 -9.16 -9.40 22.34
CA ARG A 96 -10.47 -9.21 21.70
C ARG A 96 -10.35 -8.76 20.24
N PHE A 97 -9.23 -8.17 19.83
CA PHE A 97 -9.02 -7.79 18.43
C PHE A 97 -8.84 -8.98 17.48
N PHE A 98 -8.56 -10.20 17.98
CA PHE A 98 -8.53 -11.40 17.13
C PHE A 98 -9.89 -11.74 16.48
N PHE A 99 -10.99 -11.17 16.96
CA PHE A 99 -12.32 -11.37 16.37
C PHE A 99 -12.65 -10.38 15.23
N LEU A 100 -11.76 -9.42 14.97
CA LEU A 100 -11.95 -8.38 13.97
C LEU A 100 -11.16 -8.69 12.70
N SER A 101 -11.68 -8.25 11.56
CA SER A 101 -10.89 -8.13 10.34
C SER A 101 -9.83 -7.04 10.47
N ASN A 102 -8.81 -7.08 9.61
CA ASN A 102 -7.77 -6.05 9.57
C ASN A 102 -8.37 -4.65 9.33
N ASP A 103 -9.39 -4.54 8.48
CA ASP A 103 -10.06 -3.28 8.17
C ASP A 103 -10.81 -2.70 9.39
N GLU A 104 -11.59 -3.54 10.09
CA GLU A 104 -12.27 -3.13 11.34
C GLU A 104 -11.27 -2.73 12.43
N LEU A 105 -10.16 -3.47 12.54
CA LEU A 105 -9.10 -3.16 13.49
C LEU A 105 -8.44 -1.82 13.16
N LEU A 106 -8.12 -1.58 11.89
CA LEU A 106 -7.56 -0.31 11.42
C LEU A 106 -8.51 0.86 11.68
N GLU A 107 -9.81 0.67 11.44
CA GLU A 107 -10.84 1.67 11.74
C GLU A 107 -10.87 2.01 13.23
N ILE A 108 -10.91 1.01 14.12
CA ILE A 108 -10.92 1.21 15.57
C ILE A 108 -9.63 1.93 16.03
N LEU A 109 -8.47 1.53 15.52
CA LEU A 109 -7.19 2.15 15.87
C LEU A 109 -7.11 3.61 15.40
N SER A 110 -7.78 3.96 14.29
CA SER A 110 -7.87 5.34 13.82
C SER A 110 -8.82 6.20 14.68
N GLN A 111 -9.94 5.63 15.15
CA GLN A 111 -10.95 6.34 15.93
C GLN A 111 -10.56 6.53 17.39
N ALA A 112 -9.81 5.61 17.98
CA ALA A 112 -9.41 5.63 19.40
C ALA A 112 -8.65 6.91 19.84
N ARG A 113 -8.17 7.73 18.90
CA ARG A 113 -7.51 9.02 19.17
C ARG A 113 -8.44 10.24 19.18
N LYS A 114 -9.74 10.08 18.86
CA LYS A 114 -10.76 11.13 19.02
C LYS A 114 -11.63 10.80 20.24
N PRO A 115 -11.31 11.30 21.45
CA PRO A 115 -12.00 10.92 22.68
C PRO A 115 -13.33 11.67 22.87
N GLN A 116 -14.15 11.80 21.81
CA GLN A 116 -15.51 12.35 21.92
C GLN A 116 -16.54 11.26 21.71
N ALA A 117 -16.78 10.50 22.77
CA ALA A 117 -18.07 9.89 23.11
C ALA A 117 -18.17 9.83 24.64
#